data_AF-A0AAD2Q1P7-F1
#
_entry.id   AF-A0AAD2Q1P7-F1
#
_cell.length_a   1.000
_cell.length_b   1.000
_cell.length_c   1.000
_cell.angle_alpha   90.00
_cell.angle_beta   90.00
_cell.angle_gamma   90.00
#
_symmetry.space_group_name_H-M   'P 1'
#
loop_
_entity.id
_entity.type
_entity.pdbx_description
1 polymer ?
#
loop_
_entity_poly.entity_id
_entity_poly.type
_entity_poly.pdbx_seq_one_letter_code
_entity_poly.pdbx_strand_id
1 'polypeptide(L)'
;MCKGIWLRLIRRLECCYRPVLLVAAAAKKRDETGDAKYYARLETAKVSMAERFESIVARPFKVLGTEPMLIVLTFYMSFVYGCLYLLFEAYPIVFTRGHGLNPGVSGLTFFPILLGGVAGVMLSIIVFNPRYEKKVAELAPAPVPPEFRLEMTLLAAPLYAISFFWFGWTSYPSISLWAPMMSGGIMGLAINGIFLSLFNYIIDTYLHVAATALAANTIIRSIFGAVFPLFATQMFDGLGPQWAASVLGFVALAMVPVPIVLIRYGPYLRSKSRHAPT
;
A
#
# COMPACT_ATOMS: atom_id res chain seq x y z
N MET A 1 9.53 -26.28 -10.39
CA MET A 1 9.88 -26.20 -8.94
C MET A 1 8.87 -25.43 -8.08
N CYS A 2 8.22 -24.35 -8.56
CA CYS A 2 7.24 -23.58 -7.75
C CYS A 2 5.92 -24.29 -7.37
N LYS A 3 5.35 -25.17 -8.21
CA LYS A 3 4.05 -25.80 -7.90
C LYS A 3 4.06 -26.66 -6.62
N GLY A 4 5.17 -27.35 -6.34
CA GLY A 4 5.30 -28.20 -5.14
C GLY A 4 5.45 -27.41 -3.83
N ILE A 5 5.96 -26.18 -3.90
CA ILE A 5 6.11 -25.29 -2.74
C ILE A 5 4.74 -24.74 -2.34
N TRP A 6 3.92 -24.34 -3.32
CA TRP A 6 2.55 -23.90 -3.09
C TRP A 6 1.67 -25.00 -2.46
N LEU A 7 1.74 -26.24 -2.94
CA LEU A 7 1.01 -27.35 -2.31
C LEU A 7 1.49 -27.63 -0.88
N ARG A 8 2.80 -27.54 -0.60
CA ARG A 8 3.34 -27.71 0.76
C ARG A 8 2.93 -26.58 1.70
N LEU A 9 2.80 -25.35 1.19
CA LEU A 9 2.30 -24.20 1.94
C LEU A 9 0.82 -24.33 2.25
N ILE A 10 0.00 -24.75 1.28
CA ILE A 10 -1.44 -24.99 1.48
C ILE A 10 -1.65 -26.06 2.56
N ARG A 11 -0.88 -27.16 2.51
CA ARG A 11 -0.95 -28.24 3.51
C ARG A 11 -0.55 -27.79 4.91
N ARG A 12 0.38 -26.81 5.04
CA ARG A 12 0.74 -26.21 6.33
C ARG A 12 -0.32 -25.26 6.86
N LEU A 13 -1.02 -24.54 5.97
CA LEU A 13 -2.13 -23.65 6.34
C LEU A 13 -3.33 -24.42 6.89
N GLU A 14 -3.61 -25.62 6.35
CA GLU A 14 -4.66 -26.53 6.85
C GLU A 14 -4.44 -26.94 8.32
N CYS A 15 -3.17 -27.02 8.78
CA CYS A 15 -2.84 -27.38 10.16
C CYS A 15 -3.02 -26.23 11.16
N CYS A 16 -2.98 -24.97 10.73
CA CYS A 16 -3.03 -23.81 11.64
C CYS A 16 -4.37 -23.05 11.60
N TYR A 17 -5.22 -23.29 10.61
CA TYR A 17 -6.50 -22.60 10.48
C TYR A 17 -7.60 -23.31 11.28
N ARG A 18 -7.93 -22.74 12.45
CA ARG A 18 -8.91 -23.25 13.42
C ARG A 18 -10.24 -23.74 12.81
N PRO A 19 -10.82 -23.09 11.79
CA PRO A 19 -12.04 -23.56 11.14
C PRO A 19 -11.88 -24.88 10.34
N VAL A 20 -10.72 -25.14 9.73
CA VAL A 20 -10.45 -26.38 8.99
C VAL A 20 -10.19 -27.54 9.96
N LEU A 21 -9.52 -27.28 11.09
CA LEU A 21 -9.39 -28.25 12.18
C LEU A 21 -10.75 -28.66 12.75
N LEU A 22 -11.70 -27.72 12.86
CA LEU A 22 -13.05 -28.01 13.31
C LEU A 22 -13.84 -28.86 12.30
N VAL A 23 -13.62 -28.68 11.00
CA VAL A 23 -14.20 -29.55 9.95
C VAL A 23 -13.63 -30.97 10.04
N ALA A 24 -12.29 -31.10 10.16
CA ALA A 24 -11.64 -32.40 10.32
C ALA A 24 -12.05 -33.11 11.62
N ALA A 25 -12.18 -32.36 12.72
CA ALA A 25 -12.64 -32.88 14.00
C ALA A 25 -14.14 -33.27 13.97
N ALA A 26 -14.99 -32.49 13.29
CA ALA A 26 -16.40 -32.82 13.11
C ALA A 26 -16.59 -34.06 12.22
N ALA A 27 -15.74 -34.25 11.20
CA ALA A 27 -15.71 -35.46 10.39
C ALA A 27 -15.26 -36.69 11.21
N LYS A 28 -14.19 -36.56 12.01
CA LYS A 28 -13.75 -37.64 12.90
C LYS A 28 -14.81 -38.03 13.94
N LYS A 29 -15.51 -37.05 14.52
CA LYS A 29 -16.63 -37.31 15.44
C LYS A 29 -17.83 -37.99 14.75
N ARG A 30 -18.07 -37.74 13.47
CA ARG A 30 -19.10 -38.47 12.69
C ARG A 30 -18.76 -39.94 12.56
N ASP A 31 -17.50 -40.26 12.25
CA ASP A 31 -17.04 -41.64 12.12
C ASP A 31 -17.08 -42.39 13.46
N GLU A 32 -16.75 -41.73 14.57
CA GLU A 32 -16.72 -42.36 15.91
C GLU A 32 -18.13 -42.53 16.51
N THR A 33 -19.05 -41.59 16.28
CA THR A 33 -20.36 -41.55 16.97
C THR A 33 -21.52 -42.06 16.10
N GLY A 34 -21.32 -42.18 14.78
CA GLY A 34 -22.38 -42.55 13.82
C GLY A 34 -23.52 -41.52 13.70
N ASP A 35 -23.44 -40.39 14.41
CA ASP A 35 -24.49 -39.38 14.50
C ASP A 35 -24.19 -38.20 13.56
N ALA A 36 -25.05 -38.00 12.57
CA ALA A 36 -24.87 -37.01 11.50
C ALA A 36 -25.07 -35.54 11.96
N LYS A 37 -25.37 -35.31 13.24
CA LYS A 37 -25.63 -33.99 13.82
C LYS A 37 -24.37 -33.15 14.09
N TYR A 38 -23.17 -33.71 13.98
CA TYR A 38 -21.93 -32.96 14.18
C TYR A 38 -21.47 -32.24 12.92
N TYR A 39 -21.89 -31.00 12.73
CA TYR A 39 -21.46 -30.13 11.62
C TYR A 39 -20.55 -29.00 12.11
N ALA A 40 -19.48 -28.73 11.35
CA ALA A 40 -18.69 -27.52 11.55
C ALA A 40 -19.38 -26.33 10.89
N ARG A 41 -19.26 -25.14 11.50
CA ARG A 41 -19.83 -23.88 10.98
C ARG A 41 -19.40 -23.56 9.54
N LEU A 42 -18.27 -24.11 9.10
CA LEU A 42 -17.74 -24.00 7.74
C LEU A 42 -18.49 -24.90 6.72
N GLU A 43 -19.04 -26.04 7.14
CA GLU A 43 -19.81 -26.96 6.28
C GLU A 43 -21.26 -26.50 6.09
N THR A 44 -21.80 -25.77 7.07
CA THR A 44 -23.11 -25.11 6.95
C THR A 44 -23.07 -23.94 5.96
N ALA A 45 -21.89 -23.37 5.72
CA ALA A 45 -21.68 -22.30 4.73
C ALA A 45 -21.57 -22.87 3.30
N LYS A 46 -22.66 -23.46 2.80
CA LYS A 46 -22.83 -23.71 1.35
C LYS A 46 -23.14 -22.38 0.66
N VAL A 47 -22.12 -21.53 0.55
CA VAL A 47 -22.24 -20.25 -0.13
C VAL A 47 -22.33 -20.52 -1.63
N SER A 48 -23.41 -20.05 -2.28
CA SER A 48 -23.60 -20.13 -3.73
C SER A 48 -22.39 -19.52 -4.46
N MET A 49 -22.03 -20.01 -5.65
CA MET A 49 -20.94 -19.39 -6.43
C MET A 49 -21.23 -17.91 -6.75
N ALA A 50 -22.50 -17.54 -6.90
CA ALA A 50 -22.92 -16.15 -7.08
C ALA A 50 -22.75 -15.32 -5.79
N GLU A 51 -23.12 -15.87 -4.62
CA GLU A 51 -22.89 -15.22 -3.32
C GLU A 51 -21.40 -15.16 -2.95
N ARG A 52 -20.60 -16.14 -3.39
CA ARG A 52 -19.14 -16.10 -3.30
C ARG A 52 -18.59 -14.99 -4.18
N PHE A 53 -19.08 -14.84 -5.41
CA PHE A 53 -18.63 -13.78 -6.30
C PHE A 53 -19.01 -12.40 -5.75
N GLU A 54 -20.23 -12.22 -5.26
CA GLU A 54 -20.68 -10.97 -4.61
C GLU A 54 -19.87 -10.68 -3.33
N SER A 55 -19.66 -11.69 -2.48
CA SER A 55 -18.87 -11.50 -1.25
C SER A 55 -17.37 -11.31 -1.49
N ILE A 56 -16.82 -11.73 -2.63
CA ILE A 56 -15.42 -11.52 -3.01
C ILE A 56 -15.23 -10.19 -3.73
N VAL A 57 -16.13 -9.83 -4.65
CA VAL A 57 -16.00 -8.63 -5.50
C VAL A 57 -16.72 -7.43 -4.91
N ALA A 58 -17.97 -7.56 -4.47
CA ALA A 58 -18.76 -6.43 -3.98
C ALA A 58 -18.39 -6.01 -2.55
N ARG A 59 -17.96 -6.95 -1.69
CA ARG A 59 -17.61 -6.66 -0.30
C ARG A 59 -16.43 -5.68 -0.14
N PRO A 60 -15.33 -5.77 -0.91
CA PRO A 60 -14.27 -4.75 -0.92
C PRO A 60 -14.80 -3.34 -1.23
N PHE A 61 -15.61 -3.18 -2.27
CA PHE A 61 -16.17 -1.87 -2.66
C PHE A 61 -17.18 -1.34 -1.63
N LYS A 62 -17.96 -2.23 -1.02
CA LYS A 62 -18.91 -1.85 0.03
C LYS A 62 -18.20 -1.33 1.27
N VAL A 63 -17.14 -2.01 1.72
CA VAL A 63 -16.33 -1.57 2.87
C VAL A 63 -15.64 -0.23 2.55
N LEU A 64 -15.08 -0.09 1.35
CA LEU A 64 -14.49 1.16 0.88
C LEU A 64 -15.51 2.31 0.89
N GLY A 65 -16.71 2.10 0.34
CA GLY A 65 -17.75 3.13 0.29
C GLY A 65 -18.36 3.51 1.65
N THR A 66 -18.31 2.62 2.63
CA THR A 66 -18.85 2.90 3.98
C THR A 66 -17.87 3.61 4.90
N GLU A 67 -16.56 3.53 4.61
CA GLU A 67 -15.50 3.98 5.52
C GLU A 67 -14.72 5.15 4.89
N PRO A 68 -15.09 6.42 5.19
CA PRO A 68 -14.50 7.59 4.53
C PRO A 68 -12.98 7.70 4.74
N MET A 69 -12.50 7.23 5.89
CA MET A 69 -11.09 7.16 6.22
C MET A 69 -10.33 6.19 5.29
N LEU A 70 -10.91 5.03 5.00
CA LEU A 70 -10.33 4.06 4.07
C LEU A 70 -10.28 4.63 2.64
N ILE A 71 -11.28 5.41 2.22
CA ILE A 71 -11.28 6.09 0.91
C ILE A 71 -10.08 7.03 0.78
N VAL A 72 -9.85 7.89 1.78
CA VAL A 72 -8.74 8.86 1.76
C VAL A 72 -7.39 8.14 1.74
N LEU A 73 -7.22 7.11 2.57
CA LEU A 73 -6.00 6.30 2.61
C LEU A 73 -5.75 5.57 1.29
N THR A 74 -6.79 4.96 0.72
CA THR A 74 -6.71 4.25 -0.54
C THR A 74 -6.42 5.19 -1.70
N PHE A 75 -7.06 6.36 -1.75
CA PHE A 75 -6.76 7.38 -2.74
C PHE A 75 -5.30 7.83 -2.64
N TYR A 76 -4.79 8.04 -1.42
CA TYR A 76 -3.40 8.42 -1.22
C TYR A 76 -2.41 7.36 -1.68
N MET A 77 -2.59 6.10 -1.27
CA MET A 77 -1.75 5.00 -1.77
C MET A 77 -1.86 4.83 -3.29
N SER A 78 -3.06 5.03 -3.86
CA SER A 78 -3.31 4.88 -5.29
C SER A 78 -2.63 5.97 -6.10
N PHE A 79 -2.64 7.21 -5.62
CA PHE A 79 -1.90 8.31 -6.22
C PHE A 79 -0.39 8.04 -6.21
N VAL A 80 0.18 7.68 -5.06
CA VAL A 80 1.62 7.40 -4.95
C VAL A 80 2.03 6.24 -5.87
N TYR A 81 1.19 5.20 -5.99
CA TYR A 81 1.42 4.10 -6.92
C TYR A 81 1.28 4.51 -8.39
N GLY A 82 0.24 5.27 -8.74
CA GLY A 82 0.05 5.77 -10.10
C GLY A 82 1.26 6.58 -10.55
N CYS A 83 1.78 7.45 -9.69
CA CYS A 83 3.00 8.19 -9.94
C CYS A 83 4.23 7.30 -10.11
N LEU A 84 4.38 6.23 -9.30
CA LEU A 84 5.47 5.26 -9.47
C LEU A 84 5.42 4.60 -10.86
N TYR A 85 4.23 4.32 -11.40
CA TYR A 85 4.08 3.77 -12.74
C TYR A 85 4.35 4.80 -13.83
N LEU A 86 3.89 6.03 -13.62
CA LEU A 86 4.15 7.17 -14.51
C LEU A 86 5.66 7.47 -14.64
N LEU A 87 6.44 7.19 -13.59
CA LEU A 87 7.90 7.29 -13.63
C LEU A 87 8.53 6.42 -14.72
N PHE A 88 7.95 5.25 -15.04
CA PHE A 88 8.47 4.39 -16.10
C PHE A 88 8.39 5.04 -17.49
N GLU A 89 7.46 5.97 -17.69
CA GLU A 89 7.35 6.79 -18.91
C GLU A 89 8.19 8.06 -18.80
N ALA A 90 8.20 8.69 -17.62
CA ALA A 90 8.93 9.95 -17.41
C ALA A 90 10.45 9.81 -17.56
N TYR A 91 11.03 8.72 -17.03
CA TYR A 91 12.48 8.52 -17.00
C TYR A 91 13.08 8.38 -18.41
N PRO A 92 12.55 7.54 -19.32
CA PRO A 92 12.99 7.51 -20.71
C PRO A 92 12.86 8.87 -21.42
N ILE A 93 11.81 9.64 -21.15
CA ILE A 93 11.65 10.98 -21.74
C ILE A 93 12.77 11.91 -21.28
N VAL A 94 13.09 11.96 -19.99
CA VAL A 94 14.13 12.85 -19.45
C VAL A 94 15.54 12.37 -19.82
N PHE A 95 15.84 11.09 -19.61
CA PHE A 95 17.21 10.58 -19.73
C PHE A 95 17.58 10.15 -21.15
N THR A 96 16.66 9.56 -21.92
CA THR A 96 16.93 9.18 -23.31
C THR A 96 16.70 10.35 -24.27
N ARG A 97 15.56 11.05 -24.21
CA ARG A 97 15.32 12.19 -25.12
C ARG A 97 16.05 13.47 -24.68
N GLY A 98 16.07 13.76 -23.38
CA GLY A 98 16.71 14.99 -22.86
C GLY A 98 18.24 14.93 -22.81
N HIS A 99 18.81 13.83 -22.30
CA HIS A 99 20.26 13.68 -22.13
C HIS A 99 20.94 12.76 -23.15
N GLY A 100 20.19 12.18 -24.10
CA GLY A 100 20.77 11.34 -25.16
C GLY A 100 21.31 9.99 -24.69
N LEU A 101 20.92 9.50 -23.51
CA LEU A 101 21.39 8.21 -23.02
C LEU A 101 20.81 7.05 -23.83
N ASN A 102 21.64 6.02 -24.05
CA ASN A 102 21.21 4.76 -24.63
C ASN A 102 20.06 4.15 -23.79
N PRO A 103 18.96 3.65 -24.40
CA PRO A 103 17.84 3.03 -23.69
C PRO A 103 18.25 1.97 -22.67
N GLY A 104 19.29 1.17 -22.94
CA GLY A 104 19.80 0.19 -21.99
C GLY A 104 20.40 0.81 -20.72
N VAL A 105 21.07 1.96 -20.87
CA VAL A 105 21.65 2.73 -19.75
C VAL A 105 20.56 3.50 -18.99
N SER A 106 19.49 3.92 -19.66
CA SER A 106 18.34 4.55 -18.99
C SER A 106 17.73 3.65 -17.91
N GLY A 107 17.81 2.33 -18.05
CA GLY A 107 17.36 1.39 -17.00
C GLY A 107 18.13 1.53 -15.68
N LEU A 108 19.41 1.91 -15.73
CA LEU A 108 20.24 2.11 -14.52
C LEU A 108 19.79 3.31 -13.70
N THR A 109 19.10 4.28 -14.32
CA THR A 109 18.61 5.47 -13.61
C THR A 109 17.50 5.15 -12.60
N PHE A 110 16.87 3.97 -12.68
CA PHE A 110 15.93 3.48 -11.66
C PHE A 110 16.62 2.92 -10.40
N PHE A 111 17.93 2.67 -10.45
CA PHE A 111 18.66 2.06 -9.34
C PHE A 111 18.62 2.90 -8.04
N PRO A 112 18.74 4.24 -8.07
CA PRO A 112 18.55 5.05 -6.88
C PRO A 112 17.17 4.90 -6.25
N ILE A 113 16.09 4.73 -7.03
CA ILE A 113 14.74 4.49 -6.49
C ILE A 113 14.73 3.19 -5.69
N LEU A 114 15.36 2.13 -6.20
CA LEU A 114 15.51 0.87 -5.49
C LEU A 114 16.28 1.06 -4.17
N LEU A 115 17.45 1.72 -4.22
CA LEU A 115 18.26 2.01 -3.03
C LEU A 115 17.50 2.84 -2.00
N GLY A 116 16.77 3.86 -2.46
CA GLY A 116 15.89 4.68 -1.63
C GLY A 116 14.81 3.84 -0.96
N GLY A 117 14.19 2.92 -1.70
CA GLY A 117 13.20 2.01 -1.15
C GLY A 117 13.76 1.09 -0.07
N VAL A 118 14.93 0.50 -0.30
CA VAL A 118 15.64 -0.30 0.71
C VAL A 118 15.96 0.56 1.94
N ALA A 119 16.44 1.79 1.75
CA ALA A 119 16.69 2.71 2.85
C ALA A 119 15.41 3.04 3.63
N GLY A 120 14.26 3.21 2.95
CA GLY A 120 12.96 3.42 3.60
C GLY A 120 12.51 2.23 4.45
N VAL A 121 12.73 1.00 3.98
CA VAL A 121 12.47 -0.22 4.77
C VAL A 121 13.41 -0.29 5.97
N MET A 122 14.71 -0.06 5.78
CA MET A 122 15.69 -0.06 6.87
C MET A 122 15.38 0.99 7.93
N LEU A 123 14.98 2.20 7.52
CA LEU A 123 14.52 3.26 8.42
C LEU A 123 13.31 2.80 9.26
N SER A 124 12.36 2.10 8.63
CA SER A 124 11.20 1.53 9.31
C SER A 124 11.61 0.52 10.39
N ILE A 125 12.53 -0.39 10.06
CA ILE A 125 12.95 -1.47 10.95
C ILE A 125 13.84 -0.96 12.08
N ILE A 126 14.76 -0.03 11.81
CA ILE A 126 15.74 0.45 12.80
C ILE A 126 15.14 1.50 13.73
N VAL A 127 14.30 2.41 13.21
CA VAL A 127 13.84 3.58 13.96
C VAL A 127 12.40 3.42 14.41
N PHE A 128 11.49 3.13 13.48
CA PHE A 128 10.06 3.17 13.77
C PHE A 128 9.57 1.93 14.51
N ASN A 129 10.05 0.73 14.14
CA ASN A 129 9.61 -0.51 14.77
C ASN A 129 10.02 -0.59 16.26
N PRO A 130 11.27 -0.27 16.67
CA PRO A 130 11.66 -0.32 18.07
C PRO A 130 10.98 0.78 18.90
N ARG A 131 10.67 1.93 18.30
CA ARG A 131 9.87 2.98 18.94
C ARG A 131 8.43 2.54 19.16
N TYR A 132 7.87 1.80 18.21
CA TYR A 132 6.54 1.20 18.35
C TYR A 132 6.54 0.13 19.45
N GLU A 133 7.49 -0.80 19.46
CA GLU A 133 7.62 -1.85 20.48
C GLU A 133 7.79 -1.27 21.90
N LYS A 134 8.59 -0.22 22.05
CA LYS A 134 8.73 0.49 23.34
C LYS A 134 7.39 1.08 23.82
N LYS A 135 6.64 1.72 22.93
CA LYS A 135 5.31 2.26 23.26
C LYS A 135 4.29 1.16 23.57
N VAL A 136 4.39 0.00 22.92
CA VAL A 136 3.57 -1.19 23.25
C VAL A 136 3.87 -1.66 24.68
N ALA A 137 5.14 -1.67 25.08
CA ALA A 137 5.53 -2.03 26.44
C ALA A 137 5.09 -0.98 27.48
N GLU A 138 5.15 0.31 27.15
CA GLU A 138 4.76 1.42 28.04
C GLU A 138 3.24 1.53 28.25
N LEU A 139 2.42 1.25 27.22
CA LEU A 139 0.96 1.34 27.31
C LEU A 139 0.29 0.04 27.76
N ALA A 140 1.04 -1.05 27.98
CA ALA A 140 0.46 -2.32 28.43
C ALA A 140 -0.30 -2.14 29.76
N PRO A 141 -1.57 -2.59 29.87
CA PRO A 141 -2.29 -3.53 28.99
C PRO A 141 -3.19 -2.91 27.90
N ALA A 142 -3.19 -1.59 27.71
CA ALA A 142 -4.00 -0.92 26.68
C ALA A 142 -3.36 -1.04 25.28
N PRO A 143 -4.15 -1.18 24.20
CA PRO A 143 -3.62 -1.23 22.85
C PRO A 143 -3.02 0.11 22.43
N VAL A 144 -1.91 0.08 21.70
CA VAL A 144 -1.29 1.29 21.14
C VAL A 144 -2.21 1.86 20.04
N PRO A 145 -2.53 3.16 20.09
CA PRO A 145 -3.28 3.83 19.04
C PRO A 145 -2.61 3.64 17.67
N PRO A 146 -3.35 3.24 16.61
CA PRO A 146 -2.77 3.02 15.29
C PRO A 146 -2.13 4.28 14.70
N GLU A 147 -2.50 5.47 15.18
CA GLU A 147 -1.99 6.77 14.72
C GLU A 147 -0.47 6.89 14.88
N PHE A 148 0.14 6.14 15.82
CA PHE A 148 1.58 6.06 15.96
C PHE A 148 2.28 5.46 14.72
N ARG A 149 1.58 4.67 13.90
CA ARG A 149 2.10 4.20 12.61
C ARG A 149 2.26 5.33 11.61
N LEU A 150 1.46 6.40 11.71
CA LEU A 150 1.45 7.53 10.76
C LEU A 150 2.63 8.49 10.92
N GLU A 151 3.40 8.40 12.01
CA GLU A 151 4.61 9.22 12.24
C GLU A 151 5.60 9.11 11.06
N MET A 152 5.72 7.92 10.46
CA MET A 152 6.58 7.73 9.28
C MET A 152 6.02 8.41 8.04
N THR A 153 4.70 8.37 7.83
CA THR A 153 4.05 9.07 6.70
C THR A 153 4.20 10.57 6.83
N LEU A 154 4.22 11.12 8.06
CA LEU A 154 4.42 12.55 8.30
C LEU A 154 5.79 13.04 7.81
N LEU A 155 6.83 12.22 7.95
CA LEU A 155 8.17 12.53 7.41
C LEU A 155 8.25 12.25 5.90
N ALA A 156 7.63 11.16 5.45
CA ALA A 156 7.73 10.72 4.05
C ALA A 156 6.91 11.60 3.09
N ALA A 157 5.75 12.12 3.49
CA ALA A 157 4.90 12.96 2.64
C ALA A 157 5.59 14.23 2.12
N PRO A 158 6.24 15.07 2.95
CA PRO A 158 6.95 16.24 2.44
C PRO A 158 8.17 15.86 1.60
N LEU A 159 8.89 14.79 1.96
CA LEU A 159 10.00 14.27 1.15
C LEU A 159 9.53 13.83 -0.25
N TYR A 160 8.34 13.24 -0.33
CA TYR A 160 7.72 12.86 -1.60
C TYR A 160 7.47 14.08 -2.50
N ALA A 161 6.84 15.13 -1.96
CA ALA A 161 6.60 16.36 -2.70
C ALA A 161 7.92 17.01 -3.15
N ILE A 162 8.92 17.12 -2.25
CA ILE A 162 10.24 17.67 -2.54
C ILE A 162 10.91 16.89 -3.68
N SER A 163 10.78 15.56 -3.70
CA SER A 163 11.38 14.74 -4.76
C SER A 163 10.81 15.04 -6.15
N PHE A 164 9.50 15.32 -6.28
CA PHE A 164 8.93 15.73 -7.56
C PHE A 164 9.42 17.08 -8.04
N PHE A 165 9.47 18.07 -7.14
CA PHE A 165 10.00 19.39 -7.51
C PHE A 165 11.48 19.29 -7.87
N TRP A 166 12.27 18.54 -7.11
CA TRP A 166 13.67 18.29 -7.44
C TRP A 166 13.78 17.64 -8.82
N PHE A 167 13.04 16.56 -9.08
CA PHE A 167 13.08 15.86 -10.37
C PHE A 167 12.69 16.78 -11.53
N GLY A 168 11.58 17.52 -11.41
CA GLY A 168 11.10 18.45 -12.44
C GLY A 168 12.08 19.57 -12.74
N TRP A 169 12.63 20.23 -11.71
CA TRP A 169 13.52 21.38 -11.92
C TRP A 169 14.97 20.99 -12.25
N THR A 170 15.31 19.71 -12.14
CA THR A 170 16.63 19.19 -12.54
C THR A 170 16.59 18.41 -13.85
N SER A 171 15.43 18.27 -14.49
CA SER A 171 15.27 17.57 -15.77
C SER A 171 15.71 18.38 -17.00
N TYR A 172 16.39 19.52 -16.81
CA TYR A 172 16.89 20.32 -17.94
C TYR A 172 18.08 19.61 -18.60
N PRO A 173 18.16 19.60 -19.95
CA PRO A 173 19.32 19.05 -20.66
C PRO A 173 20.67 19.69 -20.27
N SER A 174 20.64 20.93 -19.77
CA SER A 174 21.81 21.68 -19.31
C SER A 174 22.32 21.27 -17.91
N ILE A 175 21.49 20.60 -17.11
CA ILE A 175 21.84 20.17 -15.75
C ILE A 175 22.46 18.77 -15.79
N SER A 176 23.35 18.46 -14.86
CA SER A 176 23.96 17.15 -14.77
C SER A 176 22.93 16.05 -14.54
N LEU A 177 23.04 14.95 -15.30
CA LEU A 177 22.22 13.75 -15.21
C LEU A 177 22.09 13.17 -13.78
N TRP A 178 23.10 13.38 -12.93
CA TRP A 178 23.11 12.91 -11.55
C TRP A 178 22.04 13.58 -10.69
N ALA A 179 21.68 14.84 -10.96
CA ALA A 179 20.72 15.58 -10.14
C ALA A 179 19.30 14.98 -10.18
N PRO A 180 18.66 14.77 -11.35
CA PRO A 180 17.33 14.13 -11.41
C PRO A 180 17.39 12.65 -10.99
N MET A 181 18.52 11.98 -11.22
CA MET A 181 18.71 10.57 -10.84
C MET A 181 18.74 10.38 -9.31
N MET A 182 19.40 11.28 -8.56
CA MET A 182 19.43 11.24 -7.09
C MET A 182 18.08 11.59 -6.45
N SER A 183 17.28 12.44 -7.11
CA SER A 183 15.89 12.69 -6.67
C SER A 183 15.07 11.40 -6.58
N GLY A 184 15.28 10.48 -7.52
CA GLY A 184 14.69 9.14 -7.50
C GLY A 184 14.93 8.37 -6.19
N GLY A 185 16.10 8.57 -5.55
CA GLY A 185 16.40 7.95 -4.26
C GLY A 185 15.52 8.46 -3.13
N ILE A 186 15.35 9.78 -3.01
CA ILE A 186 14.45 10.37 -2.01
C ILE A 186 13.01 9.95 -2.28
N MET A 187 12.61 9.93 -3.55
CA MET A 187 11.29 9.47 -3.96
C MET A 187 11.06 8.00 -3.56
N GLY A 188 12.01 7.10 -3.81
CA GLY A 188 11.91 5.69 -3.43
C GLY A 188 11.78 5.49 -1.92
N LEU A 189 12.53 6.28 -1.13
CA LEU A 189 12.44 6.30 0.33
C LEU A 189 11.06 6.75 0.80
N ALA A 190 10.54 7.83 0.22
CA ALA A 190 9.24 8.38 0.57
C ALA A 190 8.10 7.44 0.19
N ILE A 191 8.12 6.86 -1.02
CA ILE A 191 7.11 5.88 -1.48
C ILE A 191 7.03 4.70 -0.50
N ASN A 192 8.17 4.08 -0.18
CA ASN A 192 8.16 2.92 0.73
C ASN A 192 7.70 3.31 2.14
N GLY A 193 8.11 4.49 2.63
CA GLY A 193 7.68 4.96 3.94
C GLY A 193 6.19 5.19 4.04
N ILE A 194 5.58 5.82 3.02
CA ILE A 194 4.12 6.01 2.95
C ILE A 194 3.42 4.65 2.87
N PHE A 195 3.89 3.75 2.01
CA PHE A 195 3.24 2.44 1.81
C PHE A 195 3.25 1.60 3.09
N LEU A 196 4.42 1.44 3.72
CA LEU A 196 4.56 0.62 4.93
C LEU A 196 3.72 1.19 6.09
N SER A 197 3.80 2.50 6.29
CA SER A 197 3.07 3.20 7.36
C SER A 197 1.55 3.06 7.19
N LEU A 198 1.03 3.38 6.00
CA LEU A 198 -0.41 3.35 5.75
C LEU A 198 -0.95 1.92 5.67
N PHE A 199 -0.16 0.94 5.21
CA PHE A 199 -0.59 -0.46 5.21
C PHE A 199 -0.78 -1.00 6.62
N ASN A 200 0.19 -0.75 7.49
CA ASN A 200 0.09 -1.13 8.90
C ASN A 200 -1.08 -0.40 9.57
N TYR A 201 -1.29 0.88 9.23
CA TYR A 201 -2.42 1.65 9.73
C TYR A 201 -3.79 1.06 9.36
N ILE A 202 -3.97 0.63 8.10
CA ILE A 202 -5.21 -0.03 7.65
C ILE A 202 -5.43 -1.35 8.41
N ILE A 203 -4.37 -2.14 8.60
CA ILE A 203 -4.44 -3.41 9.32
C ILE A 203 -4.85 -3.17 10.78
N ASP A 204 -4.17 -2.25 11.46
CA ASP A 204 -4.38 -1.94 12.88
C ASP A 204 -5.75 -1.27 13.12
N THR A 205 -6.26 -0.50 12.15
CA THR A 205 -7.58 0.16 12.26
C THR A 205 -8.75 -0.76 11.95
N TYR A 206 -8.59 -1.67 10.98
CA TYR A 206 -9.67 -2.50 10.46
C TYR A 206 -9.47 -3.99 10.76
N LEU A 207 -9.02 -4.36 11.96
CA LEU A 207 -8.61 -5.74 12.31
C LEU A 207 -9.57 -6.84 11.82
N HIS A 208 -10.89 -6.64 11.96
CA HIS A 208 -11.91 -7.61 11.55
C HIS A 208 -12.16 -7.70 10.04
N VAL A 209 -11.89 -6.62 9.29
CA VAL A 209 -12.10 -6.51 7.84
C VAL A 209 -10.82 -6.18 7.08
N ALA A 210 -9.65 -6.36 7.70
CA ALA A 210 -8.36 -5.91 7.19
C ALA A 210 -8.05 -6.54 5.82
N ALA A 211 -8.30 -7.84 5.66
CA ALA A 211 -8.10 -8.53 4.39
C ALA A 211 -8.96 -7.95 3.26
N THR A 212 -10.22 -7.63 3.55
CA THR A 212 -11.15 -7.03 2.58
C THR A 212 -10.79 -5.58 2.27
N ALA A 213 -10.39 -4.80 3.27
CA ALA A 213 -9.94 -3.42 3.12
C ALA A 213 -8.66 -3.35 2.26
N LEU A 214 -7.69 -4.24 2.52
CA LEU A 214 -6.46 -4.35 1.73
C LEU A 214 -6.73 -4.81 0.29
N ALA A 215 -7.69 -5.72 0.10
CA ALA A 215 -8.11 -6.12 -1.25
C ALA A 215 -8.71 -4.95 -2.03
N ALA A 216 -9.63 -4.19 -1.41
CA ALA A 216 -10.20 -2.99 -2.01
C ALA A 216 -9.11 -1.98 -2.40
N ASN A 217 -8.21 -1.72 -1.46
CA ASN A 217 -7.07 -0.83 -1.65
C ASN A 217 -6.19 -1.27 -2.82
N THR A 218 -5.92 -2.57 -2.93
CA THR A 218 -5.10 -3.12 -4.02
C THR A 218 -5.77 -2.95 -5.37
N ILE A 219 -7.09 -3.17 -5.48
CA ILE A 219 -7.83 -3.01 -6.73
C ILE A 219 -7.77 -1.56 -7.22
N ILE A 220 -8.14 -0.59 -6.37
CA ILE A 220 -8.13 0.83 -6.75
C ILE A 220 -6.72 1.29 -7.11
N ARG A 221 -5.72 0.85 -6.33
CA ARG A 221 -4.33 1.16 -6.59
C ARG A 221 -3.85 0.61 -7.93
N SER A 222 -4.20 -0.63 -8.27
CA SER A 222 -3.88 -1.22 -9.57
C SER A 222 -4.57 -0.49 -10.73
N ILE A 223 -5.80 0.00 -10.53
CA ILE A 223 -6.47 0.85 -11.54
C ILE A 223 -5.66 2.13 -11.77
N PHE A 224 -5.21 2.81 -10.72
CA PHE A 224 -4.38 4.01 -10.86
C PHE A 224 -3.04 3.71 -11.54
N GLY A 225 -2.39 2.60 -11.17
CA GLY A 225 -1.16 2.14 -11.82
C GLY A 225 -1.33 1.83 -13.31
N ALA A 226 -2.52 1.39 -13.73
CA ALA A 226 -2.84 1.19 -15.13
C ALA A 226 -3.17 2.51 -15.84
N VAL A 227 -3.95 3.40 -15.22
CA VAL A 227 -4.46 4.63 -15.86
C VAL A 227 -3.37 5.70 -16.00
N PHE A 228 -2.46 5.82 -15.03
CA PHE A 228 -1.45 6.90 -15.02
C PHE A 228 -0.50 6.88 -16.24
N PRO A 229 0.05 5.72 -16.64
CA PRO A 229 0.85 5.62 -17.86
C PRO A 229 0.11 6.00 -19.15
N LEU A 230 -1.22 5.77 -19.23
CA LEU A 230 -1.98 6.06 -20.47
C LEU A 230 -1.94 7.54 -20.87
N PHE A 231 -1.94 8.45 -19.88
CA PHE A 231 -1.87 9.88 -20.14
C PHE A 231 -0.47 10.47 -19.91
N ALA A 232 0.48 9.68 -19.41
CA ALA A 232 1.81 10.18 -19.06
C ALA A 232 2.51 10.81 -20.27
N THR A 233 2.59 10.09 -21.39
CA THR A 233 3.25 10.59 -22.61
C THR A 233 2.66 11.92 -23.09
N GLN A 234 1.33 12.01 -23.16
CA GLN A 234 0.60 13.23 -23.54
C GLN A 234 0.88 14.39 -22.58
N MET A 235 0.91 14.11 -21.27
CA MET A 235 1.20 15.10 -20.24
C MET A 235 2.64 15.63 -20.37
N PHE A 236 3.61 14.74 -20.57
CA PHE A 236 5.02 15.10 -20.72
C PHE A 236 5.33 15.83 -22.03
N ASP A 237 4.70 15.43 -23.13
CA ASP A 237 4.88 16.09 -24.43
C ASP A 237 4.17 17.47 -24.46
N GLY A 238 3.04 17.62 -23.77
CA GLY A 238 2.27 18.89 -23.75
C GLY A 238 2.76 19.94 -22.76
N LEU A 239 3.13 19.54 -21.53
CA LEU A 239 3.56 20.46 -20.47
C LEU A 239 5.09 20.57 -20.37
N GLY A 240 5.81 19.59 -20.93
CA GLY A 240 7.23 19.41 -20.69
C GLY A 240 7.52 18.74 -19.34
N PRO A 241 8.71 18.13 -19.17
CA PRO A 241 9.06 17.39 -17.95
C PRO A 241 9.01 18.18 -16.65
N GLN A 242 9.33 19.47 -16.72
CA GLN A 242 9.41 20.36 -15.55
C GLN A 242 8.02 20.59 -14.95
N TRP A 243 7.07 21.02 -15.78
CA TRP A 243 5.70 21.30 -15.36
C TRP A 243 4.93 20.01 -15.07
N ALA A 244 5.12 18.96 -15.87
CA ALA A 244 4.54 17.64 -15.61
C ALA A 244 4.89 17.14 -14.19
N ALA A 245 6.17 17.18 -13.81
CA ALA A 245 6.61 16.79 -12.47
C ALA A 245 6.14 17.76 -11.38
N SER A 246 6.10 19.07 -11.67
CA SER A 246 5.62 20.07 -10.71
C SER A 246 4.13 19.92 -10.40
N VAL A 247 3.29 19.60 -11.39
CA VAL A 247 1.85 19.32 -11.18
C VAL A 247 1.68 18.13 -10.24
N LEU A 248 2.42 17.03 -10.45
CA LEU A 248 2.41 15.88 -9.53
C LEU A 248 2.93 16.27 -8.14
N GLY A 249 3.95 17.13 -8.07
CA GLY A 249 4.48 17.69 -6.83
C GLY A 249 3.46 18.52 -6.06
N PHE A 250 2.64 19.34 -6.73
CA PHE A 250 1.58 20.11 -6.09
C PHE A 250 0.47 19.21 -5.54
N VAL A 251 0.09 18.16 -6.28
CA VAL A 251 -0.87 17.17 -5.77
C VAL A 251 -0.28 16.43 -4.57
N ALA A 252 0.98 16.01 -4.63
CA ALA A 252 1.68 15.39 -3.49
C ALA A 252 1.73 16.34 -2.28
N LEU A 253 1.98 17.63 -2.50
CA LEU A 253 1.99 18.66 -1.46
C LEU A 253 0.61 18.83 -0.82
N ALA A 254 -0.46 18.80 -1.61
CA ALA A 254 -1.84 18.84 -1.10
C ALA A 254 -2.20 17.61 -0.25
N MET A 255 -1.47 16.51 -0.39
CA MET A 255 -1.65 15.28 0.40
C MET A 255 -0.82 15.26 1.70
N VAL A 256 0.14 16.16 1.88
CA VAL A 256 0.93 16.31 3.12
C VAL A 256 0.07 16.52 4.39
N PRO A 257 -1.01 17.31 4.39
CA PRO A 257 -1.83 17.48 5.59
C PRO A 257 -2.67 16.23 5.94
N VAL A 258 -2.87 15.28 5.04
CA VAL A 258 -3.69 14.07 5.27
C VAL A 258 -3.24 13.28 6.51
N PRO A 259 -1.96 12.87 6.67
CA PRO A 259 -1.51 12.18 7.88
C PRO A 259 -1.67 13.02 9.15
N ILE A 260 -1.50 14.35 9.09
CA ILE A 260 -1.67 15.25 10.25
C ILE A 260 -3.13 15.23 10.71
N VAL A 261 -4.06 15.35 9.77
CA VAL A 261 -5.50 15.30 10.04
C VAL A 261 -5.88 13.94 10.62
N LEU A 262 -5.35 12.84 10.09
CA LEU A 262 -5.62 11.49 10.60
C LEU A 262 -5.05 11.26 12.00
N ILE A 263 -3.89 11.83 12.35
CA ILE A 263 -3.34 11.75 13.72
C ILE A 263 -4.21 12.55 14.69
N ARG A 264 -4.65 13.76 14.30
CA ARG A 264 -5.42 14.67 15.17
C ARG A 264 -6.87 14.22 15.36
N TYR A 265 -7.51 13.76 14.29
CA TYR A 265 -8.94 13.41 14.26
C TYR A 265 -9.21 11.91 14.16
N GLY A 266 -8.17 11.07 14.14
CA GLY A 266 -8.28 9.61 14.08
C GLY A 266 -9.22 9.00 15.11
N PRO A 267 -9.13 9.37 16.41
CA PRO A 267 -10.05 8.86 17.43
C PRO A 267 -11.52 9.22 17.17
N TYR A 268 -11.79 10.45 16.71
CA TYR A 268 -13.13 10.90 16.36
C TYR A 268 -13.67 10.17 15.12
N LEU A 269 -12.84 10.02 14.09
CA LEU A 269 -13.20 9.30 12.87
C LEU A 269 -13.43 7.80 13.13
N ARG A 270 -12.65 7.18 14.02
CA ARG A 270 -12.84 5.80 14.48
C ARG A 270 -14.13 5.64 15.28
N SER A 271 -14.47 6.58 16.16
CA SER A 271 -15.71 6.51 16.95
C SER A 271 -16.98 6.54 16.08
N LYS A 272 -16.87 7.05 14.86
CA LYS A 272 -17.95 7.13 13.86
C LYS A 272 -17.91 5.98 12.85
N SER A 273 -16.84 5.17 12.85
CA SER A 273 -16.67 4.04 11.94
C SER A 273 -17.48 2.83 12.41
N ARG A 274 -18.12 2.14 11.47
CA ARG A 274 -18.96 0.97 11.77
C ARG A 274 -18.14 -0.31 11.96
N HIS A 275 -16.86 -0.31 11.54
CA HIS A 275 -16.00 -1.49 11.49
C HIS A 275 -14.68 -1.36 12.27
N ALA A 276 -14.41 -0.22 12.90
CA ALA A 276 -13.26 -0.07 13.79
C ALA A 276 -13.59 -0.67 15.17
N PRO A 277 -12.76 -1.59 15.71
CA PRO A 277 -12.95 -2.05 17.08
C PRO A 277 -12.65 -0.88 18.04
N THR A 278 -13.59 -0.62 18.95
CA THR A 278 -13.40 0.22 20.15
C THR A 278 -12.45 -0.44 21.12
#